data_AF-A0A0E3LNF0-F1
#
_entry.id   AF-A0A0E3LNF0-F1
#
_cell.length_a   1.000
_cell.length_b   1.000
_cell.length_c   1.000
_cell.angle_alpha   90.00
_cell.angle_beta   90.00
_cell.angle_gamma   90.00
#
_symmetry.space_group_name_H-M   'P 1'
#
loop_
_entity.id
_entity.type
_entity.pdbx_description
1 polymer ?
#
loop_
_entity_poly.entity_id
_entity_poly.type
_entity_poly.pdbx_seq_one_letter_code
_entity_poly.pdbx_strand_id
1 'polypeptide(L)' 'MDKNSLQNRNFQNLPQVGIDVGIKDFSVLSTGEKMENPKYLKNSLNRLKVPQKRVSRKVKGSKNRERF' A
#
# COMPACT_ATOMS: atom_id res chain seq x y z
N MET A 1 12.04 -30.65 -5.20
CA MET A 1 10.70 -30.28 -5.71
C MET A 1 10.90 -29.73 -7.11
N ASP A 2 10.35 -30.42 -8.10
CA ASP A 2 10.73 -30.26 -9.50
C ASP A 2 10.21 -28.94 -10.08
N LYS A 3 11.12 -28.15 -10.67
CA LYS A 3 10.83 -26.84 -11.29
C LYS A 3 9.94 -26.93 -12.55
N ASN A 4 9.64 -28.15 -13.01
CA ASN A 4 8.84 -28.42 -14.21
C ASN A 4 7.33 -28.55 -13.95
N SER A 5 6.88 -28.56 -12.69
CA SER A 5 5.44 -28.64 -12.36
C SER A 5 4.71 -27.29 -12.47
N LEU A 6 5.44 -26.17 -12.63
CA LEU A 6 4.89 -24.81 -12.66
C LEU A 6 4.64 -24.26 -14.06
N GLN A 7 5.04 -24.97 -15.14
CA GLN A 7 5.01 -24.44 -16.51
C GLN A 7 3.72 -24.75 -17.30
N ASN A 8 2.82 -25.61 -16.79
CA ASN A 8 1.58 -25.97 -17.48
C ASN A 8 0.33 -25.47 -16.75
N ARG A 9 0.24 -24.17 -16.50
CA ARG A 9 -1.06 -23.55 -16.17
C ARG A 9 -1.69 -23.02 -17.45
N ASN A 10 -2.58 -23.81 -18.04
CA ASN A 10 -3.41 -23.39 -19.16
C ASN A 10 -4.43 -22.35 -18.67
N PHE A 11 -4.10 -21.05 -18.76
CA PHE A 11 -4.98 -19.93 -18.39
C PHE A 11 -6.08 -19.64 -19.43
N GLN A 12 -6.14 -20.43 -20.52
CA GLN A 12 -6.97 -20.16 -21.70
C GLN A 12 -8.49 -20.24 -21.44
N ASN A 13 -8.93 -20.83 -20.32
CA ASN A 13 -10.35 -21.03 -19.96
C ASN A 13 -10.74 -20.44 -18.59
N LEU A 14 -9.96 -19.53 -18.02
CA LEU A 14 -10.36 -18.87 -16.77
C LEU A 14 -11.36 -17.74 -17.05
N PRO A 15 -12.39 -17.57 -16.20
CA PRO A 15 -13.32 -16.47 -16.33
C PRO A 15 -12.55 -15.15 -16.24
N GLN A 16 -12.74 -14.29 -17.25
CA GLN A 16 -12.17 -12.95 -17.26
C GLN A 16 -12.91 -12.09 -16.23
N VAL A 17 -12.16 -11.43 -15.35
CA VAL A 17 -12.72 -10.55 -14.32
C VAL A 17 -12.22 -9.13 -14.56
N GLY A 18 -13.14 -8.17 -14.62
CA GLY A 18 -12.82 -6.75 -14.67
C GLY A 18 -12.45 -6.26 -13.27
N ILE A 19 -11.44 -5.41 -13.18
CA ILE A 19 -11.01 -4.79 -11.91
C ILE A 19 -11.10 -3.28 -12.07
N ASP A 20 -11.90 -2.64 -11.23
CA ASP A 20 -11.89 -1.20 -11.04
C ASP A 20 -11.13 -0.87 -9.75
N VAL A 21 -10.29 0.16 -9.75
CA VAL A 21 -9.40 0.52 -8.64
C VAL A 21 -9.69 1.94 -8.17
N GLY A 22 -9.81 2.12 -6.85
CA GLY A 22 -10.36 3.35 -6.29
C GLY A 22 -9.70 3.85 -4.99
N ILE A 23 -10.12 5.05 -4.58
CA ILE A 23 -9.68 5.67 -3.32
C ILE A 23 -10.59 5.24 -2.16
N LYS A 24 -11.89 5.05 -2.43
CA LYS A 24 -12.88 4.62 -1.44
C LYS A 24 -12.67 3.16 -1.06
N ASP A 25 -12.70 2.29 -2.07
CA ASP A 25 -12.42 0.86 -2.01
C ASP A 25 -11.14 0.60 -2.82
N PHE A 26 -10.27 -0.32 -2.38
CA PHE A 26 -9.01 -0.60 -3.07
C PHE A 26 -9.26 -1.12 -4.48
N SER A 27 -10.15 -2.11 -4.59
CA SER A 27 -10.60 -2.63 -5.87
C SER A 27 -12.00 -3.20 -5.80
N VAL A 28 -12.75 -3.07 -6.88
CA VAL A 28 -14.07 -3.68 -7.09
C VAL A 28 -13.96 -4.61 -8.29
N LEU A 29 -14.34 -5.87 -8.11
CA LEU A 29 -14.35 -6.85 -9.17
C LEU A 29 -15.68 -6.79 -9.93
N SER A 30 -15.69 -7.14 -11.22
CA SER A 30 -16.92 -7.23 -12.02
C SER A 30 -17.92 -8.28 -11.50
N THR A 31 -17.48 -9.14 -10.57
CA THR A 31 -18.30 -10.11 -9.82
C THR A 31 -19.08 -9.46 -8.65
N GLY A 32 -18.83 -8.18 -8.34
CA GLY A 32 -19.45 -7.44 -7.24
C GLY A 32 -18.68 -7.48 -5.92
N GLU A 33 -17.61 -8.28 -5.83
CA GLU A 33 -16.73 -8.33 -4.67
C GLU A 33 -15.94 -7.02 -4.52
N LYS A 34 -15.76 -6.58 -3.28
CA LYS A 34 -15.04 -5.35 -2.95
C LYS A 34 -13.90 -5.64 -1.99
N MET A 35 -12.72 -5.13 -2.32
CA MET A 35 -11.57 -5.14 -1.44
C MET A 35 -11.44 -3.78 -0.76
N GLU A 36 -11.43 -3.77 0.56
CA GLU A 36 -11.32 -2.53 1.32
C GLU A 36 -9.97 -1.84 1.12
N ASN A 37 -9.96 -0.51 1.20
CA ASN A 37 -8.72 0.27 1.18
C ASN A 37 -8.11 0.36 2.59
N PRO A 38 -6.92 -0.25 2.84
CA PRO A 38 -6.25 -0.20 4.15
C PRO A 38 -5.69 1.18 4.51
N LYS A 39 -5.70 2.15 3.59
CA LYS A 39 -5.34 3.58 3.80
C LYS A 39 -3.93 3.77 4.39
N TYR A 40 -2.96 2.97 3.95
CA TYR A 40 -1.57 3.04 4.43
C TYR A 40 -0.97 4.46 4.41
N LEU A 41 -1.19 5.21 3.32
CA LEU A 41 -0.69 6.57 3.20
C LEU A 41 -1.22 7.48 4.31
N LYS A 42 -2.53 7.45 4.59
CA LYS A 42 -3.16 8.26 5.64
C LYS A 42 -2.58 7.91 7.01
N ASN A 43 -2.39 6.62 7.29
CA ASN A 43 -1.81 6.14 8.55
C ASN A 43 -0.36 6.59 8.72
N SER A 44 0.45 6.47 7.67
CA SER A 44 1.84 6.94 7.65
C SER A 44 1.95 8.45 7.85
N LEU A 45 1.10 9.24 7.19
CA LEU A 45 1.06 10.70 7.37
C LEU A 45 0.68 11.10 8.80
N ASN A 46 -0.31 10.43 9.40
CA ASN A 46 -0.70 10.67 10.78
C ASN A 46 0.45 10.37 11.75
N ARG A 47 1.16 9.25 11.54
CA ARG A 47 2.35 8.91 12.34
C ARG A 47 3.47 9.92 12.16
N LEU A 48 3.68 10.41 10.95
CA LEU A 48 4.76 11.34 10.59
C LEU A 48 4.54 12.77 11.12
N LYS A 49 3.27 13.17 11.32
CA LYS A 49 2.89 14.52 11.78
C LYS A 49 3.61 14.95 13.05
N VAL A 50 3.69 14.08 14.06
CA VAL A 50 4.29 14.43 15.35
C VAL A 50 5.82 14.53 15.29
N PRO A 51 6.57 13.55 14.73
CA PRO A 51 8.00 13.68 14.49
C PRO A 51 8.37 14.92 13.69
N GLN A 52 7.67 15.20 12.58
CA GLN A 52 7.93 16.39 11.77
C GLN A 52 7.76 17.69 12.58
N LYS A 53 6.71 17.78 13.42
CA LYS A 53 6.49 18.95 14.31
C LYS A 53 7.58 19.07 15.39
N ARG A 54 8.14 17.97 15.87
CA ARG A 54 9.25 18.00 16.83
C ARG A 54 10.54 18.47 16.17
N VAL A 55 10.85 17.97 14.97
CA VAL A 55 12.03 18.34 14.20
C VAL A 55 11.97 19.80 13.73
N SER A 56 10.79 20.30 13.35
CA SER A 56 10.63 21.69 12.87
C SER A 56 10.87 22.76 13.94
N ARG A 57 10.64 22.44 15.22
CA ARG A 57 10.88 23.35 16.36
C ARG A 57 12.33 23.38 16.82
N LYS A 58 13.16 22.46 16.34
CA LYS A 58 14.58 22.38 16.75
C LYS A 58 15.43 23.25 15.84
N VAL A 59 16.48 23.83 16.41
CA VAL A 59 17.46 24.63 15.66
C VAL A 59 18.10 23.76 14.58
N LYS A 60 18.09 24.23 13.33
CA LYS A 60 18.74 23.56 12.19
C LYS A 60 20.23 23.40 12.47
N GLY A 61 20.79 22.22 12.18
CA GLY A 61 22.20 21.91 12.44
C GLY A 61 22.58 21.66 13.90
N SER A 62 21.63 21.74 14.85
CA SER A 62 21.94 21.39 16.24
C SER A 62 22.07 19.87 16.42
N LYS A 63 22.98 19.42 17.30
CA LYS A 63 23.13 18.01 17.72
C LYS A 63 21.79 17.41 18.22
N ASN A 64 20.93 18.24 18.79
CA ASN A 64 19.60 17.85 19.27
C ASN A 64 18.58 17.61 18.16
N ARG A 65 18.81 18.14 16.95
CA ARG A 65 18.00 17.89 15.75
C ARG A 65 18.49 16.66 14.99
N GLU A 66 19.79 16.41 14.96
CA GLU A 66 20.38 15.23 14.31
C GLU A 66 20.02 13.91 15.02
N ARG A 67 19.73 13.97 16.33
CA ARG A 67 19.32 12.82 17.15
C ARG A 67 17.83 12.44 17.02
N PHE A 68 17.06 13.13 16.18
CA PHE A 68 15.61 12.96 16.00
C PHE A 68 15.27 12.66 14.55
#